data_AF-A0A7W5BE05-F1
#
_entry.id   AF-A0A7W5BE05-F1
#
_cell.length_a   1.000
_cell.length_b   1.000
_cell.length_c   1.000
_cell.angle_alpha   90.00
_cell.angle_beta   90.00
_cell.angle_gamma   90.00
#
_symmetry.space_group_name_H-M   'P 1'
#
loop_
_entity.id
_entity.type
_entity.pdbx_description
1 polymer ?
#
loop_
_entity_poly.entity_id
_entity_poly.type
_entity_poly.pdbx_seq_one_letter_code
_entity_poly.pdbx_strand_id
1 'polypeptide(L)'
;MIKKFLSIFRNLSATKPQSDGSSSAHWLTKDDPKNPFVLEGFDCYGFVSSMISTTKDPDLARSFVALRSEDGQTLCNTLPEDSAEIPCSLAYAHAGEIRDGAIFKSSAMEEKWDIYLYDNRVYFCRSWAGTLAFVAELTPAENMFHISRVWASRSVEPTLAIRQVDYLVRSHLYKRHIPHPLPADMPRDPNVVALYSFSQYGRLCCFGSFEDTLSQTVLKSEV
;
A
#
# COMPACT_ATOMS: atom_id res chain seq x y z
N MET A 1 12.17 -11.98 14.04
CA MET A 1 11.35 -11.19 13.10
C MET A 1 12.15 -10.33 12.14
N ILE A 2 13.18 -9.59 12.60
CA ILE A 2 14.06 -8.73 11.74
C ILE A 2 14.67 -9.47 10.53
N LYS A 3 15.08 -10.74 10.68
CA LYS A 3 15.68 -11.53 9.59
C LYS A 3 14.74 -11.81 8.40
N LYS A 4 13.42 -11.84 8.61
CA LYS A 4 12.43 -12.07 7.54
C LYS A 4 12.17 -10.78 6.75
N PHE A 5 12.25 -9.63 7.43
CA PHE A 5 12.08 -8.30 6.84
C PHE A 5 13.20 -7.96 5.84
N LEU A 6 14.45 -8.29 6.16
CA LEU A 6 15.61 -8.15 5.26
C LEU A 6 15.58 -9.11 4.05
N SER A 7 14.84 -10.23 4.12
CA SER A 7 14.78 -11.22 3.03
C SER A 7 14.10 -10.68 1.78
N ILE A 8 13.11 -9.79 1.93
CA ILE A 8 12.40 -9.16 0.81
C ILE A 8 13.33 -8.23 0.03
N PHE A 9 14.33 -7.64 0.69
CA PHE A 9 15.31 -6.73 0.08
C PHE A 9 16.50 -7.44 -0.57
N ARG A 10 16.61 -8.77 -0.44
CA ARG A 10 17.85 -9.47 -0.82
C ARG A 10 18.14 -9.49 -2.32
N ASN A 11 17.10 -9.34 -3.16
CA ASN A 11 17.21 -9.31 -4.62
C ASN A 11 16.94 -7.92 -5.24
N LEU A 12 16.68 -6.90 -4.42
CA LEU A 12 16.30 -5.58 -4.88
C LEU A 12 17.40 -4.58 -4.60
N SER A 13 18.02 -4.09 -5.68
CA SER A 13 18.93 -2.96 -5.60
C SER A 13 18.15 -1.70 -5.91
N ALA A 14 17.82 -0.98 -4.85
CA ALA A 14 17.27 0.35 -4.93
C ALA A 14 18.45 1.33 -4.88
N THR A 15 18.68 2.08 -5.95
CA THR A 15 19.80 3.03 -6.02
C THR A 15 19.27 4.44 -5.83
N LYS A 16 19.87 5.17 -4.90
CA LYS A 16 19.62 6.61 -4.71
C LYS A 16 20.28 7.35 -5.89
N PRO A 17 19.59 8.22 -6.62
CA PRO A 17 20.28 9.14 -7.51
C PRO A 17 21.23 10.02 -6.68
N GLN A 18 22.46 10.22 -7.14
CA GLN A 18 23.35 11.22 -6.57
C GLN A 18 22.74 12.61 -6.83
N SER A 19 22.17 13.23 -5.79
CA SER A 19 21.83 14.64 -5.79
C SER A 19 22.21 15.26 -4.44
N ASP A 20 23.13 16.21 -4.49
CA ASP A 20 23.39 17.17 -3.42
C ASP A 20 22.13 18.04 -3.22
N GLY A 21 21.62 18.10 -1.98
CA GLY A 21 20.58 19.05 -1.55
C GLY A 21 19.20 18.45 -1.23
N SER A 22 18.95 18.17 0.06
CA SER A 22 17.62 18.08 0.71
C SER A 22 16.61 17.01 0.23
N SER A 23 17.02 15.74 0.10
CA SER A 23 16.11 14.58 0.03
C SER A 23 15.92 13.88 1.39
N SER A 24 15.72 14.64 2.46
CA SER A 24 15.63 14.07 3.82
C SER A 24 14.20 13.69 4.14
N ALA A 25 13.88 12.39 4.11
CA ALA A 25 12.73 11.89 4.83
C ALA A 25 12.91 12.17 6.32
N HIS A 26 11.86 12.63 7.02
CA HIS A 26 11.98 13.12 8.39
C HIS A 26 10.67 12.98 9.18
N TRP A 27 10.78 12.98 10.50
CA TRP A 27 9.62 12.93 11.41
C TRP A 27 9.02 14.32 11.56
N LEU A 28 7.69 14.40 11.47
CA LEU A 28 6.89 15.59 11.68
C LEU A 28 5.87 15.34 12.78
N THR A 29 5.83 16.25 13.76
CA THR A 29 4.81 16.24 14.82
C THR A 29 3.48 16.78 14.30
N LYS A 30 2.41 16.62 15.08
CA LYS A 30 1.08 17.18 14.75
C LYS A 30 1.10 18.70 14.62
N ASP A 31 1.89 19.39 15.44
CA ASP A 31 1.94 20.85 15.45
C ASP A 31 2.91 21.43 14.41
N ASP A 32 3.67 20.59 13.70
CA ASP A 32 4.58 21.07 12.66
C ASP A 32 3.76 21.71 11.51
N PRO A 33 4.02 22.97 11.14
CA PRO A 33 3.30 23.66 10.07
C PRO A 33 3.51 23.00 8.69
N LYS A 34 4.57 22.20 8.51
CA LYS A 34 4.82 21.44 7.28
C LYS A 34 4.05 20.12 7.24
N ASN A 35 3.51 19.66 8.36
CA ASN A 35 2.71 18.45 8.41
C ASN A 35 1.27 18.76 7.95
N PRO A 36 0.81 18.25 6.80
CA PRO A 36 -0.56 18.48 6.35
C PRO A 36 -1.57 17.60 7.08
N PHE A 37 -1.12 16.65 7.90
CA PHE A 37 -1.96 15.66 8.57
C PHE A 37 -2.16 15.96 10.05
N VAL A 38 -3.29 15.48 10.59
CA VAL A 38 -3.59 15.53 12.04
C VAL A 38 -2.84 14.45 12.84
N LEU A 39 -2.03 13.64 12.16
CA LEU A 39 -1.22 12.56 12.71
C LEU A 39 0.25 12.95 12.73
N GLU A 40 0.98 12.55 13.77
CA GLU A 40 2.44 12.47 13.74
C GLU A 40 2.85 11.38 12.75
N GLY A 41 3.96 11.62 12.05
CA GLY A 41 4.51 10.60 11.20
C GLY A 41 5.76 11.02 10.47
N PHE A 42 6.13 10.18 9.52
CA PHE A 42 7.36 10.22 8.78
C PHE A 42 7.06 10.68 7.36
N ASP A 43 7.40 11.93 7.04
CA ASP A 43 7.39 12.41 5.66
C ASP A 43 8.50 11.70 4.89
N CYS A 44 8.10 10.86 3.94
CA CYS A 44 8.99 10.12 3.07
C CYS A 44 8.82 10.51 1.60
N TYR A 45 8.03 11.53 1.27
CA TYR A 45 7.65 11.85 -0.10
C TYR A 45 8.88 12.11 -0.99
N GLY A 46 9.80 12.96 -0.51
CA GLY A 46 11.03 13.26 -1.24
C GLY A 46 11.92 12.03 -1.45
N PHE A 47 11.96 11.12 -0.47
CA PHE A 47 12.70 9.85 -0.60
C PHE A 47 12.06 8.98 -1.67
N VAL A 48 10.78 8.61 -1.53
CA VAL A 48 10.13 7.62 -2.40
C VAL A 48 9.95 8.11 -3.83
N SER A 49 9.83 9.43 -4.04
CA SER A 49 9.74 10.03 -5.38
C SER A 49 11.07 10.01 -6.14
N SER A 50 12.20 9.95 -5.41
CA SER A 50 13.54 9.87 -6.01
C SER A 50 13.99 8.44 -6.31
N MET A 51 13.26 7.44 -5.81
CA MET A 51 13.67 6.05 -5.92
C MET A 51 13.43 5.49 -7.32
N ILE A 52 14.45 4.85 -7.87
CA ILE A 52 14.35 4.06 -9.09
C ILE A 52 14.63 2.61 -8.72
N SER A 53 13.66 1.74 -9.01
CA SER A 53 13.77 0.31 -8.79
C SER A 53 14.45 -0.32 -9.99
N THR A 54 15.50 -1.11 -9.73
CA THR A 54 16.07 -2.00 -10.73
C THR A 54 16.14 -3.40 -10.15
N THR A 55 16.01 -4.40 -11.01
CA THR A 55 16.25 -5.79 -10.63
C THR A 55 17.35 -6.37 -11.52
N LYS A 56 18.27 -7.11 -10.91
CA LYS A 56 19.23 -7.94 -11.64
C LYS A 56 18.70 -9.35 -11.87
N ASP A 57 17.57 -9.69 -11.24
CA ASP A 57 16.87 -10.93 -11.41
C ASP A 57 16.00 -10.85 -12.68
N PRO A 58 16.37 -11.56 -13.77
CA PRO A 58 15.62 -11.52 -15.02
C PRO A 58 14.23 -12.13 -14.88
N ASP A 59 13.99 -13.01 -13.89
CA ASP A 59 12.69 -13.64 -13.68
C ASP A 59 11.69 -12.61 -13.14
N LEU A 60 12.12 -11.78 -12.19
CA LEU A 60 11.31 -10.66 -11.70
C LEU A 60 10.97 -9.64 -12.80
N ALA A 61 11.95 -9.32 -13.67
CA ALA A 61 11.71 -8.42 -14.80
C ALA A 61 10.69 -9.00 -15.79
N ARG A 62 10.82 -10.30 -16.11
CA ARG A 62 9.88 -11.01 -16.98
C ARG A 62 8.48 -11.09 -16.37
N SER A 63 8.38 -11.45 -15.09
CA SER A 63 7.09 -11.49 -14.38
C SER A 63 6.41 -10.13 -14.40
N PHE A 64 7.11 -9.04 -14.10
CA PHE A 64 6.52 -7.70 -14.13
C PHE A 64 5.88 -7.38 -15.50
N VAL A 65 6.59 -7.66 -16.59
CA VAL A 65 6.08 -7.42 -17.95
C VAL A 65 4.89 -8.33 -18.27
N ALA A 66 4.99 -9.63 -17.95
CA ALA A 66 3.92 -10.60 -18.22
C ALA A 66 2.62 -10.25 -17.46
N LEU A 67 2.75 -9.85 -16.20
CA LEU A 67 1.62 -9.47 -15.35
C LEU A 67 0.86 -8.24 -15.89
N ARG A 68 1.43 -7.43 -16.79
CA ARG A 68 0.70 -6.28 -17.38
C ARG A 68 -0.40 -6.67 -18.35
N SER A 69 -0.30 -7.84 -18.97
CA SER A 69 -1.37 -8.38 -19.81
C SER A 69 -2.43 -9.17 -19.03
N GLU A 70 -2.21 -9.42 -17.74
CA GLU A 70 -3.19 -10.15 -16.92
C GLU A 70 -4.32 -9.24 -16.45
N ASP A 71 -5.55 -9.77 -16.50
CA ASP A 71 -6.78 -9.12 -16.05
C ASP A 71 -7.19 -9.52 -14.62
N GLY A 72 -6.50 -10.50 -14.01
CA GLY A 72 -6.75 -10.97 -12.66
C GLY A 72 -7.88 -12.00 -12.52
N GLN A 73 -8.48 -12.45 -13.62
CA GLN A 73 -9.61 -13.40 -13.57
C GLN A 73 -9.23 -14.74 -12.92
N THR A 74 -7.97 -15.16 -13.01
CA THR A 74 -7.45 -16.37 -12.36
C THR A 74 -7.45 -16.30 -10.83
N LEU A 75 -7.60 -15.10 -10.25
CA LEU A 75 -7.66 -14.89 -8.81
C LEU A 75 -9.06 -15.14 -8.23
N CYS A 76 -10.11 -15.25 -9.05
CA CYS A 76 -11.46 -15.48 -8.59
C CYS A 76 -11.52 -16.68 -7.64
N ASN A 77 -12.19 -16.51 -6.50
CA ASN A 77 -12.31 -17.52 -5.43
C ASN A 77 -11.00 -17.99 -4.77
N THR A 78 -9.86 -17.34 -5.05
CA THR A 78 -8.60 -17.58 -4.33
C THR A 78 -8.49 -16.69 -3.09
N LEU A 79 -7.65 -17.11 -2.14
CA LEU A 79 -7.29 -16.35 -0.94
C LEU A 79 -5.76 -16.32 -0.81
N PRO A 80 -5.18 -15.36 -0.05
CA PRO A 80 -3.76 -15.40 0.26
C PRO A 80 -3.35 -16.71 0.94
N GLU A 81 -2.10 -17.12 0.74
CA GLU A 81 -1.53 -18.29 1.40
C GLU A 81 -1.56 -18.13 2.94
N ASP A 82 -1.93 -19.21 3.64
CA ASP A 82 -2.07 -19.25 5.10
C ASP A 82 -2.91 -18.07 5.64
N SER A 83 -4.04 -17.81 5.00
CA SER A 83 -4.88 -16.66 5.34
C SER A 83 -5.77 -16.90 6.57
N ALA A 84 -6.09 -15.79 7.24
CA ALA A 84 -7.17 -15.68 8.20
C ALA A 84 -8.17 -14.63 7.73
N GLU A 85 -9.44 -14.86 8.04
CA GLU A 85 -10.50 -13.86 7.90
C GLU A 85 -10.41 -12.87 9.07
N ILE A 86 -10.45 -11.58 8.76
CA ILE A 86 -10.40 -10.48 9.70
C ILE A 86 -11.67 -9.63 9.50
N PRO A 87 -12.61 -9.61 10.45
CA PRO A 87 -13.79 -8.76 10.36
C PRO A 87 -13.39 -7.28 10.50
N CYS A 88 -14.02 -6.41 9.72
CA CYS A 88 -13.76 -4.96 9.76
C CYS A 88 -14.99 -4.16 9.31
N SER A 89 -14.89 -2.84 9.40
CA SER A 89 -15.92 -1.92 8.91
C SER A 89 -15.23 -0.74 8.23
N LEU A 90 -15.07 -0.85 6.91
CA LEU A 90 -14.60 0.26 6.08
C LEU A 90 -15.71 0.66 5.12
N ALA A 91 -15.79 1.94 4.80
CA ALA A 91 -16.84 2.47 3.95
C ALA A 91 -16.28 3.59 3.08
N TYR A 92 -16.66 3.57 1.81
CA TYR A 92 -16.15 4.52 0.82
C TYR A 92 -17.29 5.00 -0.07
N ALA A 93 -17.34 6.32 -0.27
CA ALA A 93 -18.30 6.92 -1.18
C ALA A 93 -17.97 6.52 -2.62
N HIS A 94 -18.94 5.97 -3.33
CA HIS A 94 -18.79 5.58 -4.73
C HIS A 94 -19.90 6.20 -5.55
N ALA A 95 -19.54 6.66 -6.74
CA ALA A 95 -20.47 7.11 -7.76
C ALA A 95 -20.17 6.35 -9.05
N GLY A 96 -21.19 5.79 -9.66
CA GLY A 96 -21.08 5.08 -10.93
C GLY A 96 -21.34 3.58 -10.80
N GLU A 97 -20.88 2.86 -11.80
CA GLU A 97 -21.08 1.41 -11.91
C GLU A 97 -19.83 0.68 -11.43
N ILE A 98 -20.04 -0.37 -10.64
CA ILE A 98 -18.99 -1.29 -10.23
C ILE A 98 -18.94 -2.41 -11.27
N ARG A 99 -17.79 -2.54 -11.94
CA ARG A 99 -17.57 -3.56 -12.96
C ARG A 99 -16.34 -4.40 -12.62
N ASP A 100 -16.46 -5.68 -12.93
CA ASP A 100 -15.35 -6.62 -12.82
C ASP A 100 -14.18 -6.22 -13.73
N GLY A 101 -12.99 -6.58 -13.30
CA GLY A 101 -11.74 -6.33 -14.02
C GLY A 101 -10.65 -5.70 -13.17
N ALA A 102 -9.59 -5.27 -13.84
CA ALA A 102 -8.50 -4.53 -13.23
C ALA A 102 -8.95 -3.10 -12.90
N ILE A 103 -8.98 -2.75 -11.61
CA ILE A 103 -9.35 -1.42 -11.11
C ILE A 103 -8.13 -0.56 -10.76
N PHE A 104 -6.95 -1.18 -10.64
CA PHE A 104 -5.65 -0.49 -10.64
C PHE A 104 -4.57 -1.40 -11.24
N LYS A 105 -3.78 -0.89 -12.18
CA LYS A 105 -2.60 -1.58 -12.71
C LYS A 105 -1.39 -0.66 -12.58
N SER A 106 -0.33 -1.23 -12.03
CA SER A 106 0.96 -0.56 -11.96
C SER A 106 1.54 -0.31 -13.35
N SER A 107 1.84 0.94 -13.66
CA SER A 107 2.50 1.34 -14.92
C SER A 107 4.02 1.38 -14.81
N ALA A 108 4.56 1.34 -13.59
CA ALA A 108 5.99 1.40 -13.31
C ALA A 108 6.36 0.47 -12.16
N MET A 109 7.66 0.13 -12.06
CA MET A 109 8.16 -0.76 -11.02
C MET A 109 8.01 -0.12 -9.61
N GLU A 110 8.01 1.20 -9.54
CA GLU A 110 7.82 1.96 -8.31
C GLU A 110 6.39 1.85 -7.78
N GLU A 111 5.44 1.35 -8.56
CA GLU A 111 4.07 1.06 -8.12
C GLU A 111 3.99 -0.42 -7.75
N LYS A 112 3.76 -0.70 -6.47
CA LYS A 112 3.98 -2.01 -5.87
C LYS A 112 2.76 -2.95 -5.91
N TRP A 113 1.64 -2.47 -6.43
CA TRP A 113 0.36 -3.15 -6.36
C TRP A 113 -0.34 -3.17 -7.71
N ASP A 114 -1.02 -4.29 -7.97
CA ASP A 114 -2.13 -4.38 -8.92
C ASP A 114 -3.39 -4.71 -8.11
N ILE A 115 -4.53 -4.15 -8.50
CA ILE A 115 -5.80 -4.32 -7.79
C ILE A 115 -6.88 -4.72 -8.79
N TYR A 116 -7.58 -5.80 -8.48
CA TYR A 116 -8.64 -6.36 -9.31
C TYR A 116 -9.94 -6.46 -8.52
N LEU A 117 -11.06 -6.43 -9.22
CA LEU A 117 -12.39 -6.61 -8.67
C LEU A 117 -13.10 -7.71 -9.45
N TYR A 118 -13.55 -8.74 -8.75
CA TYR A 118 -14.38 -9.81 -9.32
C TYR A 118 -15.29 -10.38 -8.24
N ASP A 119 -16.52 -10.72 -8.60
CA ASP A 119 -17.46 -11.42 -7.70
C ASP A 119 -17.58 -10.78 -6.31
N ASN A 120 -17.70 -9.44 -6.26
CA ASN A 120 -17.77 -8.67 -5.01
C ASN A 120 -16.54 -8.82 -4.10
N ARG A 121 -15.37 -9.11 -4.68
CA ARG A 121 -14.09 -9.19 -3.97
C ARG A 121 -13.03 -8.34 -4.63
N VAL A 122 -12.29 -7.60 -3.81
CA VAL A 122 -11.13 -6.83 -4.24
C VAL A 122 -9.87 -7.62 -3.93
N TYR A 123 -9.03 -7.83 -4.93
CA TYR A 123 -7.79 -8.60 -4.86
C TYR A 123 -6.60 -7.66 -4.94
N PHE A 124 -5.73 -7.69 -3.92
CA PHE A 124 -4.54 -6.83 -3.85
C PHE A 124 -3.28 -7.69 -4.07
N CYS A 125 -2.69 -7.55 -5.26
CA CYS A 125 -1.53 -8.33 -5.67
C CYS A 125 -0.26 -7.49 -5.70
N ARG A 126 0.86 -8.09 -5.30
CA ARG A 126 2.19 -7.49 -5.49
C ARG A 126 2.50 -7.43 -6.99
N SER A 127 2.71 -6.22 -7.51
CA SER A 127 2.83 -5.98 -8.96
C SER A 127 4.00 -6.67 -9.66
N TRP A 128 5.00 -7.09 -8.90
CA TRP A 128 6.21 -7.71 -9.45
C TRP A 128 6.16 -9.23 -9.45
N ALA A 129 5.50 -9.80 -8.44
CA ALA A 129 5.48 -11.25 -8.21
C ALA A 129 4.09 -11.86 -8.44
N GLY A 130 3.05 -11.05 -8.65
CA GLY A 130 1.66 -11.51 -8.74
C GLY A 130 1.08 -12.02 -7.42
N THR A 131 1.88 -12.07 -6.34
CA THR A 131 1.48 -12.61 -5.05
C THR A 131 0.26 -11.89 -4.49
N LEU A 132 -0.82 -12.63 -4.29
CA LEU A 132 -2.04 -12.14 -3.64
C LEU A 132 -1.78 -11.93 -2.14
N ALA A 133 -1.74 -10.68 -1.69
CA ALA A 133 -1.45 -10.34 -0.30
C ALA A 133 -2.71 -10.15 0.53
N PHE A 134 -3.74 -9.54 -0.08
CA PHE A 134 -5.01 -9.28 0.58
C PHE A 134 -6.18 -9.58 -0.36
N VAL A 135 -7.28 -10.04 0.23
CA VAL A 135 -8.60 -10.05 -0.42
C VAL A 135 -9.56 -9.31 0.50
N ALA A 136 -10.43 -8.47 -0.05
CA ALA A 136 -11.46 -7.77 0.70
C ALA A 136 -12.85 -8.08 0.14
N GLU A 137 -13.80 -8.39 1.02
CA GLU A 137 -15.22 -8.53 0.64
C GLU A 137 -15.82 -7.15 0.42
N LEU A 138 -16.46 -6.93 -0.72
CA LEU A 138 -17.09 -5.67 -1.09
C LEU A 138 -18.59 -5.85 -1.12
N THR A 139 -19.32 -5.09 -0.32
CA THR A 139 -20.79 -5.03 -0.39
C THR A 139 -21.20 -3.67 -0.95
N PRO A 140 -21.79 -3.62 -2.16
CA PRO A 140 -22.29 -2.38 -2.72
C PRO A 140 -23.53 -1.89 -1.96
N ALA A 141 -23.62 -0.58 -1.79
CA ALA A 141 -24.78 0.18 -1.34
C ALA A 141 -24.98 1.36 -2.31
N GLU A 142 -26.14 2.03 -2.24
CA GLU A 142 -26.57 3.00 -3.27
C GLU A 142 -25.49 4.01 -3.69
N ASN A 143 -24.79 4.63 -2.74
CA ASN A 143 -23.74 5.62 -2.99
C ASN A 143 -22.41 5.29 -2.29
N MET A 144 -22.26 4.04 -1.87
CA MET A 144 -21.13 3.60 -1.07
C MET A 144 -20.79 2.15 -1.36
N PHE A 145 -19.56 1.74 -1.09
CA PHE A 145 -19.28 0.33 -0.87
C PHE A 145 -18.68 0.13 0.52
N HIS A 146 -19.00 -1.02 1.08
CA HIS A 146 -18.52 -1.45 2.37
C HIS A 146 -17.52 -2.58 2.21
N ILE A 147 -16.47 -2.54 3.02
CA ILE A 147 -15.62 -3.71 3.27
C ILE A 147 -15.90 -4.21 4.67
N SER A 148 -16.47 -5.40 4.75
CA SER A 148 -16.86 -6.10 5.98
C SER A 148 -15.79 -7.09 6.45
N ARG A 149 -14.95 -7.57 5.52
CA ARG A 149 -13.97 -8.64 5.78
C ARG A 149 -12.72 -8.42 4.94
N VAL A 150 -11.57 -8.72 5.54
CA VAL A 150 -10.29 -8.81 4.86
C VAL A 150 -9.70 -10.19 5.12
N TRP A 151 -9.20 -10.85 4.09
CA TRP A 151 -8.33 -12.02 4.22
C TRP A 151 -6.89 -11.60 3.99
N ALA A 152 -6.03 -11.93 4.94
CA ALA A 152 -4.60 -11.67 4.91
C ALA A 152 -3.84 -12.88 5.48
N SER A 153 -2.56 -13.03 5.15
CA SER A 153 -1.71 -14.03 5.80
C SER A 153 -1.74 -13.88 7.32
N ARG A 154 -1.81 -15.00 8.05
CA ARG A 154 -1.73 -15.06 9.53
C ARG A 154 -0.47 -14.43 10.11
N SER A 155 0.55 -14.24 9.28
CA SER A 155 1.79 -13.55 9.68
C SER A 155 1.66 -12.03 9.77
N VAL A 156 0.58 -11.45 9.25
CA VAL A 156 0.27 -10.03 9.32
C VAL A 156 -0.66 -9.77 10.51
N GLU A 157 -0.34 -8.76 11.32
CA GLU A 157 -1.22 -8.37 12.43
C GLU A 157 -2.57 -7.86 11.88
N PRO A 158 -3.71 -8.30 12.44
CA PRO A 158 -5.04 -7.99 11.89
C PRO A 158 -5.34 -6.51 11.69
N THR A 159 -5.01 -5.66 12.67
CA THR A 159 -5.26 -4.22 12.61
C THR A 159 -4.43 -3.56 11.51
N LEU A 160 -3.15 -3.96 11.38
CA LEU A 160 -2.27 -3.54 10.31
C LEU A 160 -2.84 -3.94 8.94
N ALA A 161 -3.32 -5.17 8.78
CA ALA A 161 -3.90 -5.63 7.52
C ALA A 161 -5.11 -4.77 7.09
N ILE A 162 -6.02 -4.46 8.02
CA ILE A 162 -7.17 -3.56 7.75
C ILE A 162 -6.68 -2.18 7.31
N ARG A 163 -5.73 -1.60 8.04
CA ARG A 163 -5.16 -0.28 7.74
C ARG A 163 -4.42 -0.26 6.39
N GLN A 164 -3.77 -1.36 6.02
CA GLN A 164 -3.12 -1.51 4.73
C GLN A 164 -4.14 -1.55 3.60
N VAL A 165 -5.20 -2.34 3.74
CA VAL A 165 -6.30 -2.37 2.76
C VAL A 165 -6.94 -1.00 2.62
N ASP A 166 -7.25 -0.32 3.72
CA ASP A 166 -7.81 1.05 3.67
C ASP A 166 -6.88 2.02 2.94
N TYR A 167 -5.58 2.01 3.27
CA TYR A 167 -4.60 2.83 2.59
C TYR A 167 -4.55 2.52 1.09
N LEU A 168 -4.54 1.25 0.69
CA LEU A 168 -4.48 0.86 -0.73
C LEU A 168 -5.73 1.32 -1.48
N VAL A 169 -6.92 1.15 -0.90
CA VAL A 169 -8.16 1.66 -1.50
C VAL A 169 -8.09 3.17 -1.71
N ARG A 170 -7.77 3.94 -0.66
CA ARG A 170 -7.77 5.41 -0.73
C ARG A 170 -6.66 5.97 -1.62
N SER A 171 -5.46 5.40 -1.60
CA SER A 171 -4.33 5.89 -2.39
C SER A 171 -4.37 5.41 -3.84
N HIS A 172 -4.79 4.18 -4.11
CA HIS A 172 -4.72 3.61 -5.46
C HIS A 172 -6.02 3.82 -6.24
N LEU A 173 -7.18 3.68 -5.60
CA LEU A 173 -8.48 3.85 -6.28
C LEU A 173 -8.95 5.30 -6.23
N TYR A 174 -8.84 5.95 -5.07
CA TYR A 174 -9.27 7.35 -4.89
C TYR A 174 -8.16 8.39 -5.09
N LYS A 175 -6.91 7.95 -5.38
CA LYS A 175 -5.76 8.83 -5.63
C LYS A 175 -5.48 9.84 -4.52
N ARG A 176 -5.82 9.50 -3.27
CA ARG A 176 -5.60 10.38 -2.12
C ARG A 176 -4.19 10.24 -1.57
N HIS A 177 -3.54 11.37 -1.30
CA HIS A 177 -2.32 11.42 -0.50
C HIS A 177 -2.70 11.42 0.98
N ILE A 178 -2.53 10.28 1.62
CA ILE A 178 -2.86 10.07 3.03
C ILE A 178 -1.75 9.30 3.74
N PRO A 179 -1.72 9.30 5.09
CA PRO A 179 -0.75 8.52 5.82
C PRO A 179 -0.95 7.01 5.62
N HIS A 180 0.13 6.28 5.29
CA HIS A 180 0.13 4.82 5.31
C HIS A 180 0.46 4.29 6.71
N PRO A 181 0.00 3.08 7.06
CA PRO A 181 0.29 2.51 8.36
C PRO A 181 1.73 1.99 8.46
N LEU A 182 2.34 2.23 9.61
CA LEU A 182 3.59 1.60 10.04
C LEU A 182 3.30 0.50 11.08
N PRO A 183 3.98 -0.66 11.02
CA PRO A 183 3.87 -1.72 12.02
C PRO A 183 4.30 -1.21 13.40
N ALA A 184 3.55 -1.53 14.46
CA ALA A 184 3.79 -1.00 15.79
C ALA A 184 5.17 -1.38 16.38
N ASP A 185 5.73 -2.53 15.97
CA ASP A 185 7.02 -3.05 16.42
C ASP A 185 8.20 -2.61 15.53
N MET A 186 7.96 -1.78 14.51
CA MET A 186 9.00 -1.30 13.62
C MET A 186 9.92 -0.28 14.32
N PRO A 187 11.25 -0.39 14.17
CA PRO A 187 12.17 0.64 14.62
C PRO A 187 11.85 1.99 13.98
N ARG A 188 11.89 3.08 14.77
CA ARG A 188 11.69 4.46 14.29
C ARG A 188 12.89 5.04 13.53
N ASP A 189 13.82 4.19 13.09
CA ASP A 189 14.97 4.60 12.28
C ASP A 189 14.51 5.11 10.92
N PRO A 190 14.88 6.34 10.51
CA PRO A 190 14.44 6.93 9.25
C PRO A 190 14.72 6.07 8.01
N ASN A 191 15.87 5.39 7.94
CA ASN A 191 16.22 4.58 6.78
C ASN A 191 15.35 3.31 6.73
N VAL A 192 15.13 2.67 7.88
CA VAL A 192 14.26 1.50 7.99
C VAL A 192 12.83 1.86 7.58
N VAL A 193 12.28 2.97 8.09
CA VAL A 193 10.91 3.41 7.79
C VAL A 193 10.78 3.83 6.32
N ALA A 194 11.76 4.56 5.77
CA ALA A 194 11.76 4.95 4.36
C ALA A 194 11.78 3.74 3.42
N LEU A 195 12.66 2.77 3.68
CA LEU A 195 12.76 1.54 2.90
C LEU A 195 11.51 0.66 3.03
N TYR A 196 10.94 0.57 4.23
CA TYR A 196 9.65 -0.11 4.43
C TYR A 196 8.55 0.54 3.59
N SER A 197 8.41 1.86 3.72
CA SER A 197 7.35 2.63 3.06
C SER A 197 7.44 2.46 1.54
N PHE A 198 8.63 2.59 0.96
CA PHE A 198 8.85 2.35 -0.45
C PHE A 198 8.62 0.88 -0.86
N SER A 199 9.07 -0.07 -0.04
CA SER A 199 8.88 -1.50 -0.33
C SER A 199 7.40 -1.87 -0.34
N GLN A 200 6.62 -1.38 0.63
CA GLN A 200 5.21 -1.69 0.72
C GLN A 200 4.38 -0.91 -0.28
N TYR A 201 4.55 0.41 -0.36
CA TYR A 201 3.60 1.30 -1.05
C TYR A 201 4.21 2.04 -2.23
N GLY A 202 5.51 1.92 -2.43
CA GLY A 202 6.17 2.47 -3.60
C GLY A 202 6.19 3.98 -3.65
N ARG A 203 6.19 4.54 -4.86
CA ARG A 203 6.17 5.99 -5.09
C ARG A 203 4.84 6.67 -4.76
N LEU A 204 3.77 5.89 -4.52
CA LEU A 204 2.44 6.45 -4.24
C LEU A 204 2.26 6.85 -2.76
N CYS A 205 3.18 6.47 -1.89
CA CYS A 205 3.16 6.94 -0.51
C CYS A 205 3.84 8.29 -0.34
N CYS A 206 3.54 8.94 0.78
CA CYS A 206 4.10 10.24 1.13
C CYS A 206 4.40 10.38 2.62
N PHE A 207 3.65 9.69 3.48
CA PHE A 207 3.73 9.90 4.92
C PHE A 207 3.40 8.61 5.68
N GLY A 208 4.30 8.13 6.54
CA GLY A 208 4.06 6.92 7.35
C GLY A 208 3.70 7.25 8.79
N SER A 209 2.66 6.64 9.35
CA SER A 209 2.30 6.86 10.76
C SER A 209 2.12 5.56 11.54
N PHE A 210 2.58 5.56 12.79
CA PHE A 210 2.26 4.52 13.77
C PHE A 210 0.86 4.70 14.39
N GLU A 211 0.32 5.92 14.38
CA GLU A 211 -1.03 6.23 14.87
C GLU A 211 -2.10 5.61 13.98
N ASP A 212 -3.35 5.57 14.44
CA ASP A 212 -4.46 5.04 13.64
C ASP A 212 -4.72 5.87 12.37
N THR A 213 -4.64 5.20 11.22
CA THR A 213 -4.81 5.81 9.89
C THR A 213 -6.21 5.61 9.30
N LEU A 214 -7.13 4.94 10.01
CA LEU A 214 -8.48 4.66 9.51
C LEU A 214 -9.42 5.88 9.55
N SER A 215 -9.07 6.92 10.31
CA SER A 215 -9.87 8.15 10.42
C SER A 215 -10.23 8.70 9.03
N GLN A 216 -11.46 9.17 8.88
CA GLN A 216 -11.90 9.88 7.67
C GLN A 216 -11.31 11.29 7.60
N THR A 217 -11.00 11.89 8.76
CA THR A 217 -10.35 13.19 8.87
C THR A 217 -8.87 12.98 9.18
N VAL A 218 -8.05 12.97 8.14
CA VAL A 218 -6.59 12.82 8.27
C VAL A 218 -5.84 14.09 7.91
N LEU A 219 -6.44 14.99 7.13
CA LEU A 219 -5.87 16.29 6.79
C LEU A 219 -6.23 17.33 7.86
N LYS A 220 -5.32 18.26 8.12
CA LYS A 220 -5.66 19.48 8.85
C LYS A 220 -6.63 20.28 7.98
N SER A 221 -7.67 20.86 8.59
CA SER A 221 -8.46 21.89 7.95
C SER A 221 -7.56 23.08 7.63
N GLU A 222 -7.65 23.63 6.42
CA GLU A 222 -7.06 24.94 6.13
C GLU A 222 -7.62 25.95 7.15
N VAL A 223 -6.73 26.61 7.88
CA VAL A 223 -7.06 27.71 8.80
C VAL A 223 -7.03 29.00 8.01
#